data_AF-A0AAU4X4L5-F1
#
_entry.id   AF-A0AAU4X4L5-F1
#
_cell.length_a   1.000
_cell.length_b   1.000
_cell.length_c   1.000
_cell.angle_alpha   90.00
_cell.angle_beta   90.00
_cell.angle_gamma   90.00
#
_symmetry.space_group_name_H-M   'P 1'
#
loop_
_entity.id
_entity.type
_entity.pdbx_description
1 polymer ?
#
loop_
_entity_poly.entity_id
_entity_poly.type
_entity_poly.pdbx_seq_one_letter_code
_entity_poly.pdbx_strand_id
1 'polypeptide(L)' 'MTTTIPEVAAAELITAGQTQLLVIDCPRCSCTHRHLAAGERRAPCGARYNLIDRNPTERTS' A
#
# COMPACT_ATOMS: atom_id res chain seq x y z
N MET A 1 15.37 2.27 -20.74
CA MET A 1 15.43 1.52 -19.45
C MET A 1 14.01 1.48 -18.93
N THR A 2 13.37 0.31 -18.91
CA THR A 2 11.99 0.16 -18.43
C THR A 2 12.03 0.22 -16.91
N THR A 3 11.59 1.33 -16.32
CA THR A 3 11.53 1.47 -14.86
C THR A 3 10.38 0.61 -14.36
N THR A 4 10.67 -0.63 -13.98
CA THR A 4 9.68 -1.50 -13.35
C THR A 4 9.23 -0.86 -12.05
N ILE A 5 7.94 -0.53 -11.94
CA ILE A 5 7.36 0.01 -10.72
C ILE A 5 7.23 -1.17 -9.74
N PRO A 6 7.88 -1.13 -8.57
CA PRO A 6 7.85 -2.25 -7.64
C PRO A 6 6.45 -2.45 -7.09
N GLU A 7 6.06 -3.70 -6.93
CA GLU A 7 4.81 -4.08 -6.28
C GLU A 7 5.03 -4.18 -4.77
N VAL A 8 4.14 -3.56 -4.00
CA VAL A 8 4.25 -3.49 -2.54
C VAL A 8 2.90 -3.88 -1.92
N ALA A 9 2.92 -4.88 -1.05
CA ALA A 9 1.74 -5.27 -0.29
C ALA A 9 1.43 -4.22 0.79
N ALA A 10 0.15 -3.94 0.98
CA ALA A 10 -0.32 -3.13 2.11
C ALA A 10 -1.19 -3.96 3.04
N ALA A 11 -1.13 -3.64 4.33
CA ALA A 11 -2.06 -4.14 5.34
C ALA A 11 -3.24 -3.17 5.47
N GLU A 12 -4.45 -3.69 5.66
CA GLU A 12 -5.60 -2.85 5.98
C GLU A 12 -5.49 -2.32 7.41
N LEU A 13 -5.75 -1.02 7.56
CA LEU A 13 -5.91 -0.31 8.82
C LEU A 13 -7.33 0.21 8.87
N ILE A 14 -8.17 -0.45 9.67
CA ILE A 14 -9.53 0.00 9.92
C ILE A 14 -9.51 1.09 10.98
N THR A 15 -9.95 2.29 10.60
CA THR A 15 -10.14 3.42 11.51
C THR A 15 -11.64 3.68 11.69
N ALA A 16 -12.03 4.55 12.63
CA ALA A 16 -13.44 4.87 12.89
C ALA A 16 -14.13 5.48 11.64
N GLY A 17 -14.66 4.61 10.78
CA GLY A 17 -15.40 4.96 9.56
C GLY A 17 -14.63 4.90 8.23
N GLN A 18 -13.34 4.53 8.22
CA GLN A 18 -12.53 4.50 6.98
C GLN A 18 -11.53 3.34 7.00
N THR A 19 -11.42 2.61 5.89
CA THR A 19 -10.31 1.67 5.62
C THR A 19 -9.14 2.44 5.01
N GLN A 20 -7.96 2.30 5.61
CA GLN A 20 -6.71 2.81 5.09
C GLN A 20 -5.79 1.64 4.75
N LEU A 21 -4.87 1.84 3.82
CA LEU A 21 -3.85 0.86 3.44
C LEU A 21 -2.50 1.30 3.97
N LEU A 22 -1.86 0.44 4.74
CA LEU A 22 -0.61 0.68 5.42
C LEU A 22 0.51 -0.09 4.73
N VAL A 23 1.45 0.63 4.11
CA VAL A 23 2.72 0.08 3.64
C VAL A 23 3.68 0.16 4.80
N ILE A 24 4.06 -0.98 5.39
CA ILE A 24 4.93 -1.01 6.57
C ILE A 24 6.39 -0.80 6.17
N ASP A 25 6.81 -1.38 5.04
CA ASP A 25 8.18 -1.34 4.52
C ASP A 25 8.25 -0.67 3.15
N CYS A 26 8.32 0.67 3.13
CA CYS A 26 8.57 1.39 1.89
C CYS A 26 9.95 1.00 1.31
N PRO A 27 10.05 0.58 0.03
CA PRO A 27 11.32 0.13 -0.56
C PRO A 27 12.40 1.21 -0.67
N ARG A 28 12.05 2.49 -0.41
CA ARG A 28 12.98 3.62 -0.51
C ARG A 28 13.51 4.11 0.84
N CYS A 29 12.65 4.18 1.85
CA CYS A 29 12.98 4.83 3.13
C CYS A 29 12.75 3.95 4.34
N SER A 30 12.22 2.73 4.15
CA SER A 30 11.87 1.80 5.22
C SER A 30 10.89 2.37 6.26
N CYS A 31 10.21 3.48 5.95
CA CYS A 31 9.16 4.06 6.78
C CYS A 31 7.79 3.53 6.38
N THR A 32 6.86 3.60 7.33
CA THR A 32 5.46 3.27 7.11
C THR A 32 4.72 4.40 6.39
N HIS A 33 3.97 4.07 5.33
CA HIS A 33 3.11 5.02 4.61
C HIS A 33 1.65 4.60 4.60
N ARG A 34 0.76 5.56 4.81
CA ARG A 34 -0.69 5.38 4.71
C ARG A 34 -1.19 5.82 3.34
N HIS A 35 -2.10 5.03 2.79
CA HIS A 35 -2.80 5.29 1.52
C HIS A 35 -4.30 5.06 1.74
N LEU A 36 -5.14 5.73 0.96
CA LEU A 36 -6.60 5.56 1.05
C LEU A 36 -7.12 4.51 0.06
N ALA A 37 -6.30 4.08 -0.90
CA ALA A 37 -6.68 3.12 -1.92
C ALA A 37 -5.45 2.48 -2.57
N ALA A 38 -5.63 1.30 -3.15
CA ALA A 38 -4.62 0.51 -3.86
C ALA A 38 -4.27 1.06 -5.26
N GLY A 39 -3.33 0.42 -5.95
CA GLY A 39 -2.83 0.81 -7.27
C GLY A 39 -1.53 1.63 -7.24
N GLU A 40 -1.18 2.27 -8.35
CA GLU A 40 0.03 3.10 -8.41
C GLU A 40 -0.07 4.29 -7.44
N ARG A 41 0.90 4.38 -6.53
CA ARG A 41 0.96 5.43 -5.52
C ARG A 41 2.34 6.06 -5.48
N ARG A 42 2.34 7.35 -5.09
CA ARG A 42 3.54 8.08 -4.75
C ARG A 42 3.55 8.33 -3.26
N ALA A 43 4.59 7.84 -2.59
CA ALA A 43 4.80 8.09 -1.17
C ALA A 43 5.28 9.53 -0.89
N PRO A 44 5.10 10.04 0.33
CA PRO A 44 5.67 11.32 0.78
C PRO A 44 7.20 11.37 0.64
N CYS A 45 7.87 10.22 0.80
CA CYS A 45 9.33 10.09 0.59
C CYS A 45 9.75 10.15 -0.89
N GLY A 46 8.80 10.31 -1.82
CA GLY A 46 9.03 10.35 -3.27
C GLY A 46 9.20 8.98 -3.94
N ALA A 47 8.95 7.86 -3.24
CA ALA A 47 8.91 6.54 -3.86
C ALA A 47 7.66 6.38 -4.74
N ARG A 48 7.78 5.58 -5.80
CA ARG A 48 6.67 5.13 -6.64
C ARG A 48 6.59 3.62 -6.59
N TYR A 49 5.39 3.10 -6.34
CA TYR A 49 5.14 1.66 -6.26
C TYR A 49 3.68 1.37 -6.60
N ASN A 50 3.42 0.14 -7.05
CA ASN A 50 2.08 -0.37 -7.24
C ASN A 50 1.64 -1.06 -5.95
N LEU A 51 0.64 -0.49 -5.29
CA LEU A 51 0.13 -0.97 -4.02
C LEU A 51 -0.88 -2.08 -4.28
N ILE A 52 -0.56 -3.30 -3.84
CA ILE A 52 -1.48 -4.43 -3.95
C ILE A 52 -2.22 -4.55 -2.63
N ASP A 53 -3.54 -4.43 -2.70
CA ASP A 53 -4.41 -4.77 -1.59
C ASP A 53 -4.33 -6.28 -1.38
N ARG A 54 -3.65 -6.72 -0.32
CA ARG A 54 -3.83 -8.10 0.15
C ARG A 54 -5.13 -8.11 0.93
N ASN A 55 -6.25 -8.03 0.23
CA ASN A 55 -7.53 -8.28 0.85
C ASN A 55 -7.52 -9.73 1.36
N PRO A 56 -7.68 -10.01 2.66
CA PRO A 56 -8.17 -11.31 3.08
C PRO A 56 -9.67 -11.38 2.74
N THR A 57 -10.05 -11.32 1.45
CA THR A 57 -11.41 -11.69 1.03
C THR A 57 -11.53 -13.21 0.98
N GLU A 58 -11.41 -13.82 2.15
CA GLU A 58 -12.08 -15.08 2.46
C GLU A 58 -12.90 -14.85 3.74
N ARG A 59 -13.81 -13.86 3.71
CA ARG A 59 -15.03 -13.94 4.54
C ARG A 59 -16.02 -14.77 3.74
N THR A 60 -15.92 -16.08 3.90
CA THR A 60 -16.97 -17.02 3.50
C THR A 60 -18.24 -16.64 4.25
N SER A 61 -19.32 -16.43 3.49
CA SER A 61 -20.69 -16.25 3.96
C SER A 61 -21.20 -17.42 4.79
#